data_AF-R7W1U7-F1
#
_entry.id   AF-R7W1U7-F1
#
_cell.length_a   1.000
_cell.length_b   1.000
_cell.length_c   1.000
_cell.angle_alpha   90.00
_cell.angle_beta   90.00
_cell.angle_gamma   90.00
#
_symmetry.space_group_name_H-M   'P 1'
#
loop_
_entity.id
_entity.type
_entity.pdbx_description
1 polymer ?
#
loop_
_entity_poly.entity_id
_entity_poly.type
_entity_poly.pdbx_seq_one_letter_code
_entity_poly.pdbx_strand_id
1 'polypeptide(L)'
;MWPIHAHWHVKLNYKDYWHAKIAVTNFNYRMNYTQWTLVARHPNLNNVTKVFSFQYKPLLPYGNINDTAMFYGLKICNNLLMEAGPFGNVQSELLIRKDDATFTLSQGWAFPRKIYFNGDECKMPPPDSYPYLPNSAPLRSSIITVSSTCLMLLLLLLAS
;
A
#
# COMPACT_ATOMS: atom_id res chain seq x y z
N MET A 1 -3.80 -22.66 10.00
CA MET A 1 -3.30 -21.29 9.73
C MET A 1 -3.26 -21.09 8.21
N TRP A 2 -3.60 -19.92 7.68
CA TRP A 2 -3.59 -19.68 6.23
C TRP A 2 -2.14 -19.47 5.78
N PRO A 3 -1.60 -20.24 4.82
CA PRO A 3 -0.16 -20.21 4.55
C PRO A 3 0.28 -19.05 3.65
N ILE A 4 -0.65 -18.33 3.01
CA ILE A 4 -0.34 -17.17 2.18
C ILE A 4 -0.76 -15.90 2.88
N HIS A 5 0.15 -14.94 2.97
CA HIS A 5 -0.08 -13.63 3.57
C HIS A 5 0.08 -12.54 2.51
N ALA A 6 -0.98 -11.77 2.29
CA ALA A 6 -0.95 -10.59 1.45
C ALA A 6 -0.89 -9.34 2.34
N HIS A 7 0.23 -8.63 2.29
CA HIS A 7 0.46 -7.38 3.00
C HIS A 7 0.20 -6.21 2.07
N TRP A 8 -0.63 -5.28 2.52
CA TRP A 8 -0.93 -4.03 1.84
C TRP A 8 -0.42 -2.86 2.67
N HIS A 9 0.44 -2.04 2.07
CA HIS A 9 1.07 -0.92 2.77
C HIS A 9 0.99 0.36 1.95
N VAL A 10 0.36 1.40 2.49
CA VAL A 10 0.38 2.74 1.87
C VAL A 10 1.72 3.40 2.15
N LYS A 11 2.43 3.75 1.08
CA LYS A 11 3.73 4.41 1.16
C LYS A 11 3.59 5.92 1.25
N LEU A 12 2.91 6.52 0.26
CA LEU A 12 2.83 7.97 0.10
C LEU A 12 1.46 8.37 -0.41
N ASN A 13 1.00 9.55 0.03
CA ASN A 13 -0.26 10.14 -0.36
C ASN A 13 0.00 11.55 -0.90
N TYR A 14 0.09 11.68 -2.22
CA TYR A 14 0.29 12.97 -2.91
C TYR A 14 -1.05 13.70 -3.12
N LYS A 15 -1.02 14.88 -3.74
CA LYS A 15 -2.24 15.62 -4.07
C LYS A 15 -3.17 14.80 -4.96
N ASP A 16 -2.70 14.38 -6.13
CA ASP A 16 -3.53 13.75 -7.17
C ASP A 16 -3.38 12.22 -7.24
N TYR A 17 -2.39 11.66 -6.54
CA TYR A 17 -2.08 10.23 -6.56
C TYR A 17 -1.77 9.72 -5.17
N TRP A 18 -1.87 8.41 -4.99
CA TRP A 18 -1.34 7.72 -3.83
C TRP A 18 -0.63 6.44 -4.24
N HIS A 19 0.28 6.01 -3.39
CA HIS A 19 1.21 4.93 -3.66
C HIS A 19 1.03 3.82 -2.63
N ALA A 20 0.81 2.60 -3.10
CA ALA A 20 0.69 1.42 -2.26
C ALA A 20 1.71 0.37 -2.66
N LYS A 21 2.16 -0.42 -1.70
CA LYS A 21 2.99 -1.59 -1.88
C LYS A 21 2.19 -2.82 -1.51
N ILE A 22 2.17 -3.79 -2.40
CA ILE A 22 1.66 -5.13 -2.13
C ILE A 22 2.86 -6.06 -1.93
N ALA A 23 2.82 -6.89 -0.90
CA ALA A 23 3.75 -7.99 -0.72
C ALA A 23 2.96 -9.28 -0.47
N VAL A 24 3.23 -10.32 -1.26
CA VAL A 24 2.66 -11.65 -1.04
C VAL A 24 3.77 -12.56 -0.53
N THR A 25 3.57 -13.13 0.65
CA THR A 25 4.51 -14.04 1.29
C THR A 25 3.88 -15.42 1.42
N ASN A 26 4.63 -16.43 1.02
CA ASN A 26 4.30 -17.82 1.22
C ASN A 26 4.99 -18.34 2.48
N PHE A 27 4.20 -18.73 3.47
CA PHE A 27 4.63 -19.42 4.68
C PHE A 27 4.38 -20.94 4.62
N ASN A 28 3.97 -21.48 3.47
CA ASN A 28 3.91 -22.91 3.25
C ASN A 28 5.32 -23.46 3.01
N TYR A 29 5.77 -24.41 3.82
CA TYR A 29 7.06 -25.10 3.67
C TYR A 29 7.02 -26.30 2.72
N ARG A 30 5.86 -26.61 2.13
CA ARG A 30 5.66 -27.82 1.33
C ARG A 30 5.12 -27.52 -0.07
N MET A 31 4.92 -26.26 -0.41
CA MET A 31 4.22 -25.88 -1.64
C MET A 31 4.77 -24.59 -2.21
N ASN A 32 5.09 -24.65 -3.50
CA ASN A 32 5.37 -23.50 -4.35
C ASN A 32 4.10 -23.16 -5.15
N TYR A 33 3.94 -21.90 -5.54
CA TYR A 33 2.85 -21.45 -6.40
C TYR A 33 3.39 -20.90 -7.72
N THR A 34 3.08 -21.58 -8.82
CA THR A 34 3.33 -21.11 -10.18
C THR A 34 2.11 -20.37 -10.72
N GLN A 35 2.33 -19.37 -11.57
CA GLN A 35 1.25 -18.58 -12.19
C GLN A 35 0.23 -18.08 -11.16
N TRP A 36 0.72 -17.71 -9.98
CA TRP A 36 -0.13 -17.27 -8.89
C TRP A 36 -0.86 -15.98 -9.27
N THR A 37 -2.03 -15.81 -8.66
CA THR A 37 -2.94 -14.70 -8.92
C THR A 37 -3.40 -14.12 -7.60
N LEU A 38 -3.38 -12.79 -7.51
CA LEU A 38 -3.87 -12.04 -6.38
C LEU A 38 -4.96 -11.11 -6.88
N VAL A 39 -6.20 -11.30 -6.43
CA VAL A 39 -7.31 -10.42 -6.76
C VAL A 39 -7.60 -9.54 -5.55
N ALA A 40 -7.67 -8.23 -5.73
CA ALA A 40 -8.06 -7.29 -4.69
C ALA A 40 -9.29 -6.51 -5.13
N ARG A 41 -10.24 -6.34 -4.20
CA ARG A 41 -11.41 -5.48 -4.37
C ARG A 41 -11.25 -4.22 -3.54
N HIS A 42 -11.22 -3.07 -4.18
CA HIS A 42 -11.04 -1.77 -3.55
C HIS A 42 -11.66 -0.68 -4.44
N PRO A 43 -12.50 0.23 -3.90
CA PRO A 43 -13.18 1.29 -4.68
C PRO A 43 -12.25 2.08 -5.62
N ASN A 44 -11.08 2.48 -5.13
CA ASN A 44 -10.08 3.24 -5.90
C ASN A 44 -9.28 2.43 -6.96
N LEU A 45 -9.47 1.11 -7.09
CA LEU A 45 -8.76 0.32 -8.11
C LEU A 45 -9.32 0.53 -9.53
N ASN A 46 -10.43 1.25 -9.67
CA ASN A 46 -10.93 1.72 -10.96
C ASN A 46 -9.97 2.70 -11.66
N ASN A 47 -9.13 3.41 -10.89
CA ASN A 47 -8.23 4.47 -11.36
C ASN A 47 -6.74 4.12 -11.19
N VAL A 48 -6.38 2.85 -11.38
CA VAL A 48 -4.97 2.40 -11.38
C VAL A 48 -4.23 3.01 -12.56
N THR A 49 -3.19 3.80 -12.28
CA THR A 49 -2.36 4.44 -13.30
C THR A 49 -1.18 3.58 -13.70
N LYS A 50 -0.51 2.97 -12.71
CA LYS A 50 0.67 2.15 -12.96
C LYS A 50 0.82 1.06 -11.92
N VAL A 51 1.26 -0.11 -12.38
CA VAL A 51 1.63 -1.25 -11.54
C VAL A 51 3.07 -1.61 -11.88
N PHE A 52 3.89 -1.77 -10.84
CA PHE A 52 5.30 -2.11 -10.96
C PHE A 52 5.52 -3.56 -10.57
N SER A 53 6.45 -4.25 -11.23
CA SER A 53 6.89 -5.63 -10.92
C SER A 53 5.87 -6.75 -11.07
N PHE A 54 4.57 -6.46 -11.18
CA PHE A 54 3.48 -7.40 -11.50
C PHE A 54 2.77 -7.00 -12.79
N GLN A 55 2.05 -7.95 -13.38
CA GLN A 55 1.02 -7.65 -14.38
C GLN A 55 -0.30 -7.33 -13.69
N TYR A 56 -1.12 -6.53 -14.37
CA TYR A 56 -2.40 -6.04 -13.89
C TYR A 56 -3.47 -6.27 -14.94
N LYS A 57 -4.62 -6.77 -14.50
CA LYS A 57 -5.83 -6.90 -15.31
C LYS A 57 -7.02 -6.44 -14.49
N PRO A 58 -7.74 -5.37 -14.89
CA PRO A 58 -9.00 -5.03 -14.25
C PRO A 58 -10.00 -6.17 -14.50
N LEU A 59 -10.70 -6.58 -13.45
CA LEU A 59 -11.82 -7.51 -13.57
C LEU A 59 -13.09 -6.68 -13.56
N LEU A 60 -13.85 -6.78 -14.66
CA LEU A 60 -15.15 -6.15 -14.80
C LEU A 60 -16.21 -7.25 -14.67
N PRO A 61 -16.54 -7.70 -13.45
CA PRO A 61 -17.70 -8.56 -13.28
C PRO A 61 -18.94 -7.79 -13.76
N TYR A 62 -19.70 -8.41 -14.67
CA TYR A 62 -20.87 -7.85 -15.36
C TYR A 62 -21.54 -6.66 -14.63
N GLY A 63 -21.58 -5.49 -15.27
CA GLY A 63 -22.19 -4.26 -14.74
C GLY A 63 -21.20 -3.13 -14.46
N ASN A 64 -21.54 -2.27 -13.49
CA ASN A 64 -20.80 -1.03 -13.16
C ASN A 64 -19.72 -1.21 -12.08
N ILE A 65 -19.36 -2.45 -11.72
CA ILE A 65 -18.38 -2.73 -10.65
C ILE A 65 -16.98 -2.82 -11.27
N ASN A 66 -16.24 -1.72 -11.23
CA ASN A 66 -14.87 -1.62 -11.74
C ASN A 66 -13.82 -1.50 -10.63
N ASP A 67 -14.16 -1.95 -9.43
CA ASP A 67 -13.35 -1.84 -8.21
C ASP A 67 -12.47 -3.07 -7.94
N THR A 68 -12.44 -4.04 -8.87
CA THR A 68 -11.75 -5.31 -8.69
C THR A 68 -10.59 -5.43 -9.67
N ALA A 69 -9.40 -5.71 -9.14
CA ALA A 69 -8.18 -5.88 -9.92
C ALA A 69 -7.54 -7.24 -9.68
N MET A 70 -7.05 -7.85 -10.74
CA MET A 70 -6.22 -9.04 -10.70
C MET A 70 -4.75 -8.67 -10.95
N PHE A 71 -3.89 -9.12 -10.06
CA PHE A 71 -2.45 -9.02 -10.13
C PHE A 71 -1.84 -10.40 -10.27
N TYR A 72 -0.79 -10.53 -11.08
CA TYR A 72 -0.10 -11.80 -11.27
C TYR A 72 1.35 -11.59 -11.66
N GLY A 73 2.17 -12.61 -11.43
CA GLY A 73 3.61 -12.55 -11.65
C GLY A 73 3.99 -12.32 -13.12
N LEU A 74 5.10 -11.60 -13.33
CA LEU A 74 5.76 -11.54 -14.63
C LEU A 74 6.38 -12.91 -14.95
N LYS A 75 6.09 -13.45 -16.15
CA LYS A 75 6.47 -14.80 -16.58
C LYS A 75 7.95 -15.16 -16.31
N ILE A 76 8.86 -14.21 -16.48
CA ILE A 76 10.32 -14.43 -16.40
C ILE A 76 10.89 -14.09 -15.01
N CYS A 77 10.21 -13.25 -14.23
CA CYS A 77 10.76 -12.74 -12.96
C CYS A 77 10.07 -13.35 -11.73
N ASN A 78 8.75 -13.18 -11.63
CA ASN A 78 8.00 -13.39 -10.39
C ASN A 78 6.85 -14.40 -10.57
N ASN A 79 6.93 -15.26 -11.60
CA ASN A 79 5.89 -16.24 -11.93
C ASN A 79 5.85 -17.43 -10.96
N LEU A 80 6.94 -17.65 -10.22
CA LEU A 80 7.07 -18.69 -9.21
C LEU A 80 7.22 -18.03 -7.85
N LEU A 81 6.26 -18.29 -6.96
CA LEU A 81 6.35 -17.96 -5.54
C LEU A 81 6.81 -19.22 -4.81
N MET A 82 8.05 -19.22 -4.35
CA MET A 82 8.64 -20.36 -3.65
C MET A 82 7.98 -20.56 -2.28
N GLU A 83 8.24 -21.72 -1.68
CA GLU A 83 7.94 -22.04 -0.30
C GLU A 83 8.55 -21.05 0.69
N ALA A 84 8.17 -21.22 1.96
CA ALA A 84 8.64 -20.39 3.05
C ALA A 84 10.17 -20.29 3.09
N GLY A 85 10.68 -19.07 2.95
CA GLY A 85 12.11 -18.79 2.91
C GLY A 85 12.42 -17.45 2.25
N PRO A 86 13.70 -17.15 1.97
CA PRO A 86 14.13 -15.88 1.38
C PRO A 86 13.46 -15.54 0.03
N PHE A 87 13.07 -16.57 -0.72
CA PHE A 87 12.42 -16.44 -2.03
C PHE A 87 10.91 -16.67 -1.99
N GLY A 88 10.34 -16.91 -0.81
CA GLY A 88 8.91 -17.06 -0.59
C GLY A 88 8.16 -15.74 -0.51
N ASN A 89 8.66 -14.68 -1.17
CA ASN A 89 8.07 -13.35 -1.13
C ASN A 89 8.16 -12.68 -2.51
N VAL A 90 7.05 -12.07 -2.94
CA VAL A 90 6.98 -11.24 -4.14
C VAL A 90 6.35 -9.90 -3.80
N GLN A 91 6.81 -8.83 -4.45
CA GLN A 91 6.39 -7.46 -4.13
C GLN A 91 6.09 -6.66 -5.38
N SER A 92 5.14 -5.75 -5.26
CA SER A 92 4.73 -4.81 -6.30
C SER A 92 4.36 -3.48 -5.69
N GLU A 93 4.45 -2.45 -6.52
CA GLU A 93 4.03 -1.11 -6.18
C GLU A 93 2.93 -0.66 -7.12
N LEU A 94 2.01 0.13 -6.58
CA LEU A 94 0.80 0.61 -7.24
C LEU A 94 0.75 2.11 -7.15
N LEU A 95 0.60 2.76 -8.29
CA LEU A 95 0.26 4.18 -8.38
C LEU A 95 -1.20 4.31 -8.80
N ILE A 96 -1.99 4.92 -7.92
CA ILE A 96 -3.44 5.05 -8.09
C ILE A 96 -3.78 6.54 -8.11
N ARG A 97 -4.52 6.96 -9.13
CA ARG A 97 -4.99 8.35 -9.26
C ARG A 97 -6.20 8.54 -8.36
N LYS A 98 -6.25 9.68 -7.67
CA LYS A 98 -7.43 10.10 -6.92
C LYS A 98 -8.45 10.70 -7.86
N ASP A 99 -9.70 10.36 -7.63
CA ASP A 99 -10.82 11.03 -8.26
C ASP A 99 -11.34 12.09 -7.29
N ASP A 100 -11.22 13.36 -7.66
CA ASP A 100 -11.62 14.49 -6.81
C ASP A 100 -13.10 14.45 -6.42
N ALA A 101 -13.95 13.78 -7.21
CA ALA A 101 -15.38 13.67 -6.91
C ALA A 101 -15.71 12.57 -5.90
N THR A 102 -14.90 11.52 -5.80
CA THR A 102 -15.25 10.30 -5.04
C THR A 102 -14.22 9.90 -3.99
N PHE A 103 -12.99 10.44 -4.06
CA PHE A 103 -11.93 10.09 -3.14
C PHE A 103 -12.16 10.68 -1.74
N THR A 104 -12.02 9.83 -0.73
CA THR A 104 -12.18 10.18 0.67
C THR A 104 -11.12 9.47 1.50
N LEU A 105 -10.63 10.13 2.55
CA LEU A 105 -9.69 9.56 3.51
C LEU A 105 -10.38 8.82 4.67
N SER A 106 -11.70 8.64 4.59
CA SER A 106 -12.51 7.99 5.62
C SER A 106 -12.57 6.47 5.44
N GLN A 107 -13.11 5.75 6.44
CA GLN A 107 -13.50 4.33 6.34
C GLN A 107 -12.40 3.38 5.82
N GLY A 108 -11.15 3.60 6.25
CA GLY A 108 -10.06 2.72 5.82
C GLY A 108 -9.77 2.81 4.32
N TRP A 109 -9.95 3.99 3.71
CA TRP A 109 -9.75 4.31 2.28
C TRP A 109 -8.53 3.72 1.58
N ALA A 110 -7.51 3.38 2.37
CA ALA A 110 -6.23 2.86 1.96
C ALA A 110 -6.25 1.35 1.70
N PHE A 111 -7.20 0.61 2.28
CA PHE A 111 -7.14 -0.84 2.41
C PHE A 111 -8.21 -1.56 1.58
N PRO A 112 -7.84 -2.67 0.93
CA PRO A 112 -8.79 -3.45 0.14
C PRO A 112 -9.87 -4.08 1.03
N ARG A 113 -11.09 -4.16 0.49
CA ARG A 113 -12.25 -4.75 1.18
C ARG A 113 -12.21 -6.28 1.15
N LYS A 114 -11.64 -6.85 0.09
CA LYS A 114 -11.45 -8.30 -0.09
C LYS A 114 -10.18 -8.59 -0.86
N ILE A 115 -9.54 -9.71 -0.56
CA ILE A 115 -8.40 -10.25 -1.28
C ILE A 115 -8.67 -11.73 -1.53
N TYR A 116 -8.35 -12.19 -2.73
CA TYR A 116 -8.31 -13.59 -3.10
C TYR A 116 -6.92 -13.95 -3.59
N PHE A 117 -6.41 -15.11 -3.17
CA PHE A 117 -5.18 -15.67 -3.70
C PHE A 117 -5.49 -16.99 -4.39
N ASN A 118 -5.19 -17.10 -5.68
CA ASN A 118 -5.52 -18.27 -6.51
C ASN A 118 -7.00 -18.70 -6.46
N GLY A 119 -7.91 -17.74 -6.23
CA GLY A 119 -9.34 -17.99 -6.12
C GLY A 119 -9.85 -18.18 -4.68
N ASP A 120 -8.96 -18.45 -3.72
CA ASP A 120 -9.37 -18.61 -2.33
C ASP A 120 -9.42 -17.27 -1.59
N GLU A 121 -10.47 -17.03 -0.81
CA GLU A 121 -10.65 -15.78 -0.04
C GLU A 121 -9.66 -15.69 1.14
N CYS A 122 -8.86 -14.64 1.17
CA CYS A 122 -7.97 -14.36 2.30
C CYS A 122 -8.76 -13.77 3.47
N LYS A 123 -8.46 -14.22 4.69
CA LYS A 123 -9.03 -13.62 5.90
C LYS A 123 -8.49 -12.20 6.07
N MET A 124 -9.39 -11.23 6.05
CA MET A 124 -9.09 -9.84 6.37
C MET A 124 -9.24 -9.58 7.87
N PRO A 125 -8.44 -8.69 8.44
CA PRO A 125 -8.68 -8.19 9.77
C PRO A 125 -9.96 -7.31 9.78
N PRO A 126 -10.64 -7.16 10.94
CA PRO A 126 -11.87 -6.41 11.00
C PRO A 126 -11.62 -4.90 10.76
N PRO A 127 -12.58 -4.15 10.21
CA PRO A 127 -12.36 -2.75 9.76
C PRO A 127 -11.82 -1.81 10.85
N ASP A 128 -12.18 -2.08 12.10
CA ASP A 128 -11.79 -1.31 13.29
C ASP A 128 -10.30 -1.44 13.66
N SER A 129 -9.65 -2.53 13.20
CA SER A 129 -8.24 -2.83 13.45
C SER A 129 -7.27 -2.15 12.47
N TYR A 130 -7.76 -1.56 11.39
CA TYR A 130 -6.90 -0.83 10.46
C TYR A 130 -6.44 0.50 11.07
N PRO A 131 -5.20 0.93 10.81
CA PRO A 131 -4.70 2.19 11.30
C PRO A 131 -5.46 3.37 10.67
N TYR A 132 -5.82 4.33 11.51
CA TYR A 132 -6.46 5.57 11.10
C TYR A 132 -5.41 6.66 10.83
N LEU A 133 -5.75 7.60 9.97
CA LEU A 133 -4.91 8.78 9.79
C LEU A 133 -4.98 9.63 11.06
N PRO A 134 -3.84 10.10 11.59
CA PRO A 134 -3.85 11.02 12.72
C PRO A 134 -4.53 12.33 12.30
N ASN A 135 -5.47 12.80 13.13
CA ASN A 135 -6.24 14.03 12.87
C ASN A 135 -5.42 15.32 13.03
N SER A 136 -4.20 15.23 13.55
CA SER A 136 -3.31 16.35 13.76
C SER A 136 -1.89 15.99 13.33
N ALA A 137 -1.23 16.95 12.68
CA ALA A 137 0.21 16.88 12.53
C ALA A 137 0.85 17.33 13.85
N PRO A 138 1.89 16.63 14.35
CA PRO A 138 2.67 17.17 15.45
C PRO A 138 3.23 18.53 15.04
N LEU A 139 3.05 19.55 15.88
CA LEU A 139 3.71 20.84 15.72
C LEU A 139 5.21 20.55 15.58
N ARG A 140 5.78 20.83 14.40
CA ARG A 140 7.23 20.91 14.25
C ARG A 140 7.69 21.95 15.25
N SER A 141 8.32 21.52 16.34
CA SER A 141 9.07 22.44 17.20
C SER A 141 10.16 23.05 16.32
N SER A 142 9.92 24.25 15.84
CA SER A 142 10.84 24.98 14.98
C SER A 142 12.17 25.12 15.71
N ILE A 143 13.19 24.38 15.26
CA ILE A 143 14.60 24.52 15.68
C ILE A 143 15.10 25.98 15.51
N ILE A 144 14.34 26.80 14.77
CA ILE A 144 14.54 28.23 14.54
C ILE A 144 14.57 29.04 15.85
N THR A 145 13.86 28.64 16.92
CA THR A 145 13.85 29.42 18.17
C THR A 145 15.18 29.38 18.91
N VAL A 146 15.93 28.27 18.85
CA VAL A 146 17.25 28.12 19.51
C VAL A 146 18.35 28.88 18.75
N SER A 147 18.24 28.94 17.41
CA SER A 147 19.19 29.71 16.58
C SER A 147 19.05 31.21 16.80
N SER A 148 17.83 31.71 16.96
CA SER A 148 17.58 33.15 17.17
C SER A 148 18.09 33.65 18.52
N THR A 149 17.97 32.87 19.60
CA THR A 149 18.46 33.27 20.92
C THR A 149 19.98 33.28 21.01
N CYS A 150 20.66 32.35 20.32
CA CYS A 150 22.13 32.29 20.29
C CYS A 150 22.74 33.49 19.52
N LEU A 151 22.13 33.91 18.41
CA LEU A 151 22.60 35.06 17.63
C LEU A 151 22.46 36.38 18.41
N MET A 152 21.37 36.55 19.15
CA MET A 152 21.16 37.73 20.00
C MET A 152 22.15 37.81 21.16
N LEU A 153 22.47 36.66 21.79
CA LEU A 153 23.49 36.60 22.85
C LEU A 153 24.89 36.92 22.33
N LEU A 154 25.24 36.45 21.12
CA LEU A 154 26.52 36.76 20.47
C LEU A 154 26.64 38.25 20.14
N LEU A 155 25.56 38.87 19.66
CA LEU A 155 25.51 40.31 19.37
C LEU A 155 25.64 41.16 20.63
N LEU A 156 25.07 40.72 21.76
CA LEU A 156 25.21 41.38 23.06
C LEU A 156 26.65 41.28 23.61
N LEU A 157 27.31 40.14 23.45
CA LEU A 157 28.71 39.94 23.87
C LEU A 157 29.73 40.70 23.01
N LEU A 158 29.42 40.96 21.73
CA LEU A 158 30.26 41.78 20.85
C LEU A 158 30.07 43.29 21.04
N ALA A 159 28.99 43.71 21.70
CA ALA A 159 28.65 45.12 21.93
C ALA A 159 29.12 45.66 23.30
N SER A 160 29.65 44.79 24.17
CA SER A 160 30.22 45.09 25.49
C SER A 160 31.74 45.01 25.47
#